data_AF-A0A925YRA2-F1
#
_entry.id   AF-A0A925YRA2-F1
#
_cell.length_a   1.000
_cell.length_b   1.000
_cell.length_c   1.000
_cell.angle_alpha   90.00
_cell.angle_beta   90.00
_cell.angle_gamma   90.00
#
_symmetry.space_group_name_H-M   'P 1'
#
loop_
_entity.id
_entity.type
_entity.pdbx_description
1 polymer ?
#
loop_
_entity_poly.entity_id
_entity_poly.type
_entity_poly.pdbx_seq_one_letter_code
_entity_poly.pdbx_strand_id
1 'polypeptide(L)'
;MAFPKPVFWRLSRKDGQPFETTDTKFGTIYNVGNKEEMLTVVRKEGGFVYQTHPRTKASFGFPDAVRDMPHFLDPHFFGSSWKSLPSDLSTPRMGERALTLLDDMSNWGAGKRIMGEVDVFKINSTHELYAHMNINYVRLPRLPSFDKRDDLLGAVRRGDFFVSTGEVLLPDVKISAWSRERIVESANLRNNFPLQMAEIVWGDGKETYRKTFPLTDSAPFGTINFKGEADAKNWKWARFAVWDVAANGAFVNPVWRRPGRSTVGSAGRQ
;
A
#
# COMPACT_ATOMS: atom_id res chain seq x y z
N MET A 1 -9.09 9.18 1.79
CA MET A 1 -8.47 9.89 2.93
C MET A 1 -8.78 9.12 4.20
N ALA A 2 -7.88 9.11 5.18
CA ALA A 2 -8.11 8.51 6.49
C ALA A 2 -7.58 9.43 7.61
N PHE A 3 -8.31 9.50 8.72
CA PHE A 3 -7.98 10.34 9.88
C PHE A 3 -8.03 9.51 11.18
N PRO A 4 -7.20 9.85 12.18
CA PRO A 4 -7.16 9.15 13.48
C PRO A 4 -8.40 9.40 14.33
N LYS A 5 -9.19 10.42 14.01
CA LYS A 5 -10.45 10.79 14.66
C LYS A 5 -11.43 11.37 13.62
N PRO A 6 -12.71 11.54 13.95
CA PRO A 6 -13.64 12.27 13.09
C PRO A 6 -13.13 13.69 12.81
N VAL A 7 -13.15 14.10 11.54
CA VAL A 7 -12.77 15.43 11.07
C VAL A 7 -13.90 15.95 10.19
N PHE A 8 -14.35 17.18 10.44
CA PHE A 8 -15.44 17.79 9.68
C PHE A 8 -14.90 18.90 8.79
N TRP A 9 -15.17 18.82 7.49
CA TRP A 9 -14.79 19.86 6.53
C TRP A 9 -15.86 20.03 5.45
N ARG A 10 -15.82 21.16 4.76
CA ARG A 10 -16.67 21.47 3.61
C ARG A 10 -15.81 22.02 2.48
N LEU A 11 -16.05 21.57 1.26
CA LEU A 11 -15.35 22.02 0.05
C LEU A 11 -16.10 23.19 -0.62
N SER A 12 -16.41 24.23 0.14
CA SER A 12 -17.28 25.33 -0.32
C SER A 12 -17.09 26.61 0.50
N ARG A 13 -15.83 26.96 0.80
CA ARG A 13 -15.51 28.18 1.55
C ARG A 13 -16.02 29.41 0.78
N LYS A 14 -16.82 30.26 1.44
CA LYS A 14 -17.30 31.54 0.88
C LYS A 14 -16.27 32.65 1.08
N ASP A 15 -16.36 33.69 0.26
CA ASP A 15 -15.54 34.90 0.43
C ASP A 15 -15.72 35.49 1.84
N GLY A 16 -14.61 35.83 2.48
CA GLY A 16 -14.58 36.34 3.85
C GLY A 16 -14.87 35.30 4.94
N GLN A 17 -15.25 34.06 4.60
CA GLN A 17 -15.46 33.01 5.59
C GLN A 17 -14.12 32.57 6.18
N PRO A 18 -13.99 32.38 7.50
CA PRO A 18 -12.76 31.86 8.10
C PRO A 18 -12.52 30.40 7.71
N PHE A 19 -11.24 30.01 7.64
CA PHE A 19 -10.82 28.64 7.34
C PHE A 19 -11.31 27.65 8.42
N GLU A 20 -11.33 28.08 9.68
CA GLU A 20 -11.80 27.28 10.81
C GLU A 20 -12.99 27.98 11.48
N THR A 21 -14.01 27.18 11.81
CA THR A 21 -15.17 27.62 12.58
C THR A 21 -15.48 26.59 13.66
N THR A 22 -15.92 27.05 14.84
CA THR A 22 -16.37 26.17 15.91
C THR A 22 -17.88 25.97 15.82
N ASP A 23 -18.31 24.72 15.78
CA ASP A 23 -19.70 24.29 15.84
C ASP A 23 -19.97 23.58 17.18
N THR A 24 -21.14 23.84 17.77
CA THR A 24 -21.49 23.31 19.09
C THR A 24 -21.70 21.80 19.12
N LYS A 25 -22.03 21.19 17.97
CA LYS A 25 -22.26 19.74 17.84
C LYS A 25 -21.04 19.00 17.31
N PHE A 26 -20.35 19.59 16.34
CA PHE A 26 -19.27 18.92 15.60
C PHE A 26 -17.86 19.36 16.01
N GLY A 27 -17.73 20.38 16.87
CA GLY A 27 -16.44 20.96 17.20
C GLY A 27 -15.87 21.75 16.03
N THR A 28 -14.58 21.57 15.73
CA THR A 28 -13.92 22.27 14.63
C THR A 28 -14.46 21.82 13.28
N ILE A 29 -14.90 22.77 12.46
CA ILE A 29 -15.26 22.59 11.04
C ILE A 29 -14.28 23.40 10.19
N TYR A 30 -13.64 22.72 9.23
CA TYR A 30 -12.76 23.34 8.24
C TYR A 30 -13.54 23.76 6.98
N ASN A 31 -13.54 25.04 6.65
CA ASN A 31 -14.08 25.57 5.40
C ASN A 31 -12.94 25.62 4.37
N VAL A 32 -12.85 24.59 3.55
CA VAL A 32 -11.76 24.38 2.59
C VAL A 32 -12.14 24.98 1.24
N GLY A 33 -11.30 25.86 0.71
CA GLY A 33 -11.48 26.52 -0.59
C GLY A 33 -10.65 25.93 -1.73
N ASN A 34 -9.57 25.21 -1.43
CA ASN A 34 -8.65 24.68 -2.44
C ASN A 34 -7.87 23.45 -1.93
N LYS A 35 -7.01 22.88 -2.78
CA LYS A 35 -6.22 21.67 -2.49
C LYS A 35 -5.12 21.93 -1.45
N GLU A 36 -4.55 23.13 -1.40
CA GLU A 36 -3.53 23.54 -0.44
C GLU A 36 -4.11 23.61 0.98
N GLU A 37 -5.32 24.16 1.11
CA GLU A 37 -6.09 24.17 2.35
C GLU A 37 -6.50 22.76 2.78
N MET A 38 -6.91 21.90 1.84
CA MET A 38 -7.19 20.50 2.15
C MET A 38 -5.96 19.78 2.70
N LEU A 39 -4.78 19.98 2.09
CA LEU A 39 -3.53 19.44 2.61
C LEU A 39 -3.21 19.98 4.01
N THR A 40 -3.58 21.24 4.29
CA THR A 40 -3.44 21.85 5.64
C THR A 40 -4.31 21.13 6.66
N VAL A 41 -5.57 20.80 6.33
CA VAL A 41 -6.44 19.98 7.19
C VAL A 41 -5.81 18.60 7.45
N VAL A 42 -5.32 17.95 6.40
CA VAL A 42 -4.69 16.62 6.50
C VAL A 42 -3.49 16.65 7.45
N ARG A 43 -2.63 17.68 7.35
CA ARG A 43 -1.48 17.87 8.24
C ARG A 43 -1.92 18.12 9.68
N LYS A 44 -2.84 19.08 9.90
CA LYS A 44 -3.33 19.46 11.23
C LYS A 44 -3.94 18.27 11.98
N GLU A 45 -4.70 17.45 11.27
CA GLU A 45 -5.45 16.36 11.87
C GLU A 45 -4.71 15.02 11.81
N GLY A 46 -3.45 15.02 11.40
CA GLY A 46 -2.64 13.81 11.30
C GLY A 46 -3.30 12.77 10.42
N GLY A 47 -3.92 13.17 9.31
CA GLY A 47 -4.53 12.28 8.33
C GLY A 47 -3.55 11.80 7.26
N PHE A 48 -4.02 10.98 6.33
CA PHE A 48 -3.33 10.79 5.07
C PHE A 48 -4.29 10.70 3.89
N VAL A 49 -3.76 11.03 2.72
CA VAL A 49 -4.45 10.98 1.43
C VAL A 49 -3.71 9.98 0.55
N TYR A 50 -4.44 9.25 -0.26
CA TYR A 50 -3.89 8.42 -1.32
C TYR A 50 -4.71 8.67 -2.58
N GLN A 51 -4.08 8.49 -3.74
CA GLN A 51 -4.76 8.58 -5.02
C GLN A 51 -5.43 7.26 -5.36
N THR A 52 -6.73 7.30 -5.61
CA THR A 52 -7.52 6.13 -6.03
C THR A 52 -7.30 5.84 -7.51
N HIS A 53 -7.44 4.57 -7.92
CA HIS A 53 -7.53 4.16 -9.32
C HIS A 53 -6.37 4.65 -10.23
N PRO A 54 -5.10 4.46 -9.81
CA PRO A 54 -3.95 4.96 -10.55
C PRO A 54 -3.96 4.53 -12.01
N ARG A 55 -3.58 5.46 -12.90
CA ARG A 55 -3.46 5.23 -14.36
C ARG A 55 -4.74 4.66 -14.99
N THR A 56 -5.89 4.82 -14.33
CA THR A 56 -7.19 4.26 -14.76
C THR A 56 -8.28 5.33 -14.78
N LYS A 57 -8.56 6.00 -13.66
CA LYS A 57 -9.47 7.15 -13.59
C LYS A 57 -8.65 8.42 -13.37
N ALA A 58 -8.79 9.40 -14.25
CA ALA A 58 -7.95 10.60 -14.29
C ALA A 58 -8.63 11.86 -13.74
N SER A 59 -9.55 11.74 -12.78
CA SER A 59 -10.34 12.89 -12.27
C SER A 59 -9.48 14.02 -11.68
N PHE A 60 -8.25 13.72 -11.25
CA PHE A 60 -7.26 14.69 -10.76
C PHE A 60 -5.89 14.52 -11.46
N GLY A 61 -5.89 13.96 -12.68
CA GLY A 61 -4.68 13.57 -13.41
C GLY A 61 -4.12 12.21 -12.95
N PHE A 62 -3.02 11.76 -13.57
CA PHE A 62 -2.28 10.56 -13.15
C PHE A 62 -1.12 10.91 -12.23
N PRO A 63 -0.69 10.00 -11.33
CA PRO A 63 0.47 10.20 -10.45
C PRO A 63 1.72 10.73 -11.18
N ASP A 64 1.93 10.28 -12.40
CA ASP A 64 3.00 10.71 -13.29
C ASP A 64 3.02 12.24 -13.52
N ALA A 65 1.84 12.84 -13.69
CA ALA A 65 1.67 14.26 -13.96
C ALA A 65 1.73 15.15 -12.70
N VAL A 66 1.55 14.54 -11.52
CA VAL A 66 1.51 15.26 -10.24
C VAL A 66 2.69 14.93 -9.32
N ARG A 67 3.64 14.09 -9.75
CA ARG A 67 4.75 13.60 -8.92
C ARG A 67 5.64 14.71 -8.33
N ASP A 68 5.74 15.83 -9.02
CA ASP A 68 6.54 16.99 -8.60
C ASP A 68 5.70 18.07 -7.88
N MET A 69 4.40 17.83 -7.68
CA MET A 69 3.49 18.78 -7.04
C MET A 69 3.64 18.73 -5.50
N PRO A 70 3.45 19.88 -4.80
CA PRO A 70 3.64 19.95 -3.35
C PRO A 70 2.84 18.92 -2.54
N HIS A 71 1.61 18.61 -2.96
CA HIS A 71 0.78 17.63 -2.28
C HIS A 71 1.31 16.21 -2.46
N PHE A 72 1.80 15.82 -3.65
CA PHE A 72 2.34 14.48 -3.86
C PHE A 72 3.62 14.28 -3.07
N LEU A 73 4.50 15.29 -3.01
CA LEU A 73 5.75 15.22 -2.25
C LEU A 73 5.53 15.20 -0.72
N ASP A 74 4.35 15.60 -0.24
CA ASP A 74 4.06 15.63 1.19
C ASP A 74 4.04 14.22 1.82
N PRO A 75 4.60 14.03 3.03
CA PRO A 75 4.53 12.74 3.74
C PRO A 75 3.11 12.26 4.07
N HIS A 76 2.14 13.17 4.18
CA HIS A 76 0.73 12.81 4.38
C HIS A 76 0.05 12.33 3.10
N PHE A 77 0.68 12.52 1.93
CA PHE A 77 0.26 11.85 0.71
C PHE A 77 0.93 10.48 0.65
N PHE A 78 0.18 9.46 1.06
CA PHE A 78 0.65 8.10 1.25
C PHE A 78 1.16 7.44 -0.04
N GLY A 79 0.54 7.78 -1.17
CA GLY A 79 0.80 7.19 -2.47
C GLY A 79 -0.50 6.91 -3.20
N SER A 80 -0.77 5.65 -3.54
CA SER A 80 -1.93 5.28 -4.34
C SER A 80 -2.65 4.04 -3.83
N SER A 81 -3.53 3.46 -4.63
CA SER A 81 -4.30 2.27 -4.31
C SER A 81 -4.04 1.13 -5.27
N TRP A 82 -4.33 -0.08 -4.80
CA TRP A 82 -4.33 -1.30 -5.58
C TRP A 82 -5.76 -1.81 -5.73
N LYS A 83 -6.19 -1.91 -6.98
CA LYS A 83 -7.45 -2.51 -7.42
C LYS A 83 -7.26 -3.15 -8.78
N SER A 84 -7.90 -4.29 -9.01
CA SER A 84 -7.91 -4.91 -10.34
C SER A 84 -8.78 -4.12 -11.30
N LEU A 85 -8.21 -3.13 -12.00
CA LEU A 85 -8.92 -2.28 -12.96
C LEU A 85 -8.01 -1.87 -14.14
N PRO A 86 -8.32 -2.30 -15.38
CA PRO A 86 -8.95 -3.58 -15.74
C PRO A 86 -7.97 -4.74 -15.49
N SER A 87 -8.50 -5.95 -15.37
CA SER A 87 -7.67 -7.16 -15.29
C SER A 87 -7.02 -7.44 -16.65
N ASP A 88 -5.69 -7.56 -16.68
CA ASP A 88 -4.97 -8.12 -17.82
C ASP A 88 -4.76 -9.61 -17.56
N LEU A 89 -5.55 -10.45 -18.23
CA LEU A 89 -5.51 -11.91 -18.04
C LEU A 89 -4.35 -12.57 -18.78
N SER A 90 -3.54 -11.82 -19.52
CA SER A 90 -2.33 -12.34 -20.18
C SER A 90 -1.15 -12.44 -19.23
N THR A 91 -1.27 -11.90 -18.00
CA THR A 91 -0.21 -11.91 -17.01
C THR A 91 -0.69 -12.61 -15.73
N PRO A 92 0.23 -13.21 -14.95
CA PRO A 92 -0.14 -13.85 -13.69
C PRO A 92 -0.44 -12.83 -12.58
N ARG A 93 -0.42 -11.52 -12.86
CA ARG A 93 -0.44 -10.45 -11.86
C ARG A 93 -1.77 -9.70 -11.91
N MET A 94 -2.55 -9.83 -10.86
CA MET A 94 -3.72 -8.96 -10.70
C MET A 94 -3.28 -7.52 -10.34
N GLY A 95 -3.87 -6.53 -11.03
CA GLY A 95 -3.61 -5.12 -10.77
C GLY A 95 -2.21 -4.64 -11.19
N GLU A 96 -1.63 -5.22 -12.25
CA GLU A 96 -0.29 -4.91 -12.74
C GLU A 96 -0.04 -3.41 -12.95
N ARG A 97 -1.04 -2.67 -13.43
CA ARG A 97 -0.95 -1.22 -13.58
C ARG A 97 -0.59 -0.47 -12.28
N ALA A 98 -1.20 -0.86 -11.16
CA ALA A 98 -0.91 -0.26 -9.85
C ALA A 98 0.44 -0.71 -9.31
N LEU A 99 0.85 -1.96 -9.60
CA LEU A 99 2.18 -2.49 -9.25
C LEU A 99 3.29 -1.78 -10.02
N THR A 100 3.12 -1.56 -11.32
CA THR A 100 4.07 -0.80 -12.13
C THR A 100 4.19 0.63 -11.63
N LEU A 101 3.08 1.28 -11.25
CA LEU A 101 3.16 2.59 -10.62
C LEU A 101 3.92 2.55 -9.29
N LEU A 102 3.69 1.54 -8.44
CA LEU A 102 4.44 1.41 -7.18
C LEU A 102 5.94 1.30 -7.43
N ASP A 103 6.33 0.54 -8.45
CA ASP A 103 7.72 0.38 -8.87
C ASP A 103 8.29 1.72 -9.38
N ASP A 104 7.53 2.46 -10.19
CA ASP A 104 7.91 3.78 -10.71
C ASP A 104 8.06 4.81 -9.58
N MET A 105 7.07 4.91 -8.68
CA MET A 105 7.13 5.80 -7.51
C MET A 105 8.33 5.51 -6.61
N SER A 106 8.73 4.23 -6.55
CA SER A 106 9.92 3.81 -5.80
C SER A 106 11.20 4.21 -6.55
N ASN A 107 11.24 4.10 -7.87
CA ASN A 107 12.35 4.61 -8.67
C ASN A 107 12.49 6.13 -8.63
N TRP A 108 11.37 6.87 -8.52
CA TRP A 108 11.39 8.32 -8.31
C TRP A 108 11.97 8.72 -6.94
N GLY A 109 12.19 7.78 -6.02
CA GLY A 109 12.66 8.09 -4.67
C GLY A 109 11.56 8.59 -3.74
N ALA A 110 10.29 8.48 -4.12
CA ALA A 110 9.19 9.20 -3.46
C ALA A 110 8.73 8.56 -2.13
N GLY A 111 9.20 7.35 -1.80
CA GLY A 111 8.85 6.66 -0.55
C GLY A 111 7.35 6.36 -0.40
N LYS A 112 6.61 6.34 -1.52
CA LYS A 112 5.17 6.12 -1.56
C LYS A 112 4.83 4.63 -1.50
N ARG A 113 3.59 4.36 -1.12
CA ARG A 113 3.04 3.01 -0.95
C ARG A 113 1.71 2.89 -1.67
N ILE A 114 1.26 1.66 -1.87
CA ILE A 114 -0.11 1.38 -2.29
C ILE A 114 -0.84 0.53 -1.24
N MET A 115 -2.14 0.73 -1.13
CA MET A 115 -3.03 -0.03 -0.26
C MET A 115 -4.16 -0.67 -1.06
N GLY A 116 -4.65 -1.82 -0.62
CA GLY A 116 -5.86 -2.43 -1.16
C GLY A 116 -7.04 -1.47 -1.02
N GLU A 117 -7.75 -1.23 -2.11
CA GLU A 117 -8.94 -0.38 -2.15
C GLU A 117 -10.14 -1.17 -2.66
N VAL A 118 -11.33 -0.70 -2.27
CA VAL A 118 -12.59 -1.06 -2.91
C VAL A 118 -13.37 0.23 -3.22
N ASP A 119 -13.93 0.33 -4.44
CA ASP A 119 -14.78 1.45 -4.87
C ASP A 119 -16.25 1.05 -4.65
N VAL A 120 -16.87 1.60 -3.61
CA VAL A 120 -18.26 1.31 -3.20
C VAL A 120 -19.00 2.61 -2.93
N PHE A 121 -20.20 2.76 -3.51
CA PHE A 121 -21.05 3.95 -3.30
C PHE A 121 -22.14 3.72 -2.26
N LYS A 122 -22.87 2.61 -2.38
CA LYS A 122 -23.97 2.25 -1.49
C LYS A 122 -23.82 0.80 -1.07
N ILE A 123 -23.94 0.54 0.24
CA ILE A 123 -23.91 -0.80 0.82
C ILE A 123 -25.22 -1.00 1.56
N ASN A 124 -25.83 -2.16 1.35
CA ASN A 124 -26.91 -2.67 2.19
C ASN A 124 -26.73 -4.19 2.36
N SER A 125 -27.62 -4.82 3.12
CA SER A 125 -27.54 -6.25 3.45
C SER A 125 -27.70 -7.22 2.28
N THR A 126 -28.03 -6.76 1.06
CA THR A 126 -28.18 -7.60 -0.13
C THR A 126 -26.97 -7.57 -1.07
N HIS A 127 -25.94 -6.77 -0.76
CA HIS A 127 -24.75 -6.66 -1.61
C HIS A 127 -23.71 -7.71 -1.22
N GLU A 128 -23.24 -8.47 -2.20
CA GLU A 128 -22.08 -9.35 -2.03
C GLU A 128 -20.80 -8.55 -2.27
N LEU A 129 -19.95 -8.42 -1.25
CA LEU A 129 -18.76 -7.56 -1.28
C LEU A 129 -17.46 -8.35 -1.27
N TYR A 130 -17.46 -9.59 -0.78
CA TYR A 130 -16.24 -10.38 -0.54
C TYR A 130 -15.39 -10.49 -1.81
N ALA A 131 -16.01 -10.91 -2.92
CA ALA A 131 -15.33 -11.05 -4.21
C ALA A 131 -14.77 -9.74 -4.79
N HIS A 132 -15.19 -8.60 -4.24
CA HIS A 132 -14.75 -7.28 -4.67
C HIS A 132 -13.82 -6.60 -3.66
N MET A 133 -13.57 -7.19 -2.49
CA MET A 133 -12.73 -6.57 -1.48
C MET A 133 -11.25 -6.88 -1.72
N ASN A 134 -10.44 -5.83 -1.71
CA ASN A 134 -9.01 -5.97 -1.51
C ASN A 134 -8.69 -5.71 -0.04
N ILE A 135 -7.90 -6.60 0.54
CA ILE A 135 -7.63 -6.61 1.98
C ILE A 135 -6.26 -6.02 2.27
N ASN A 136 -6.18 -5.22 3.33
CA ASN A 136 -4.92 -4.79 3.92
C ASN A 136 -4.75 -5.53 5.25
N TYR A 137 -3.83 -6.47 5.34
CA TYR A 137 -3.52 -7.19 6.58
C TYR A 137 -2.47 -6.41 7.36
N VAL A 138 -2.92 -5.66 8.37
CA VAL A 138 -2.06 -4.76 9.16
C VAL A 138 -1.53 -5.48 10.40
N ARG A 139 -0.21 -5.45 10.58
CA ARG A 139 0.48 -6.05 11.72
C ARG A 139 0.37 -5.10 12.93
N LEU A 140 -0.32 -5.56 13.96
CA LEU A 140 -0.48 -4.86 15.23
C LEU A 140 -0.22 -5.83 16.40
N PRO A 141 0.30 -5.35 17.54
CA PRO A 141 0.51 -6.22 18.72
C PRO A 141 -0.81 -6.72 19.32
N ARG A 142 -1.90 -5.99 19.10
CA ARG A 142 -3.27 -6.36 19.49
C ARG A 142 -4.29 -5.62 18.62
N LEU A 143 -5.53 -6.10 18.59
CA LEU A 143 -6.63 -5.40 17.94
C LEU A 143 -6.88 -4.04 18.65
N PRO A 144 -6.88 -2.91 17.93
CA PRO A 144 -7.15 -1.60 18.52
C PRO A 144 -8.64 -1.45 18.82
N SER A 145 -8.97 -0.67 19.85
CA SER A 145 -10.34 -0.23 20.09
C SER A 145 -10.78 0.81 19.06
N PHE A 146 -12.09 1.02 18.91
CA PHE A 146 -12.65 1.91 17.88
C PHE A 146 -12.20 3.38 17.97
N ASP A 147 -11.80 3.83 19.16
CA ASP A 147 -11.27 5.17 19.46
C ASP A 147 -9.76 5.30 19.21
N LYS A 148 -9.03 4.18 19.03
CA LYS A 148 -7.58 4.13 18.82
C LYS A 148 -7.21 3.89 17.37
N ARG A 149 -7.86 4.61 16.45
CA ARG A 149 -7.60 4.48 15.01
C ARG A 149 -6.18 4.90 14.63
N ASP A 150 -5.55 5.76 15.41
CA ASP A 150 -4.16 6.20 15.14
C ASP A 150 -3.14 5.05 15.24
N ASP A 151 -3.39 4.04 16.08
CA ASP A 151 -2.52 2.84 16.15
C ASP A 151 -2.52 2.10 14.80
N LEU A 152 -3.70 1.95 14.20
CA LEU A 152 -3.88 1.35 12.88
C LEU A 152 -3.24 2.21 11.78
N LEU A 153 -3.54 3.52 11.74
CA LEU A 153 -2.99 4.41 10.72
C LEU A 153 -1.47 4.55 10.84
N GLY A 154 -0.93 4.52 12.05
CA GLY A 154 0.51 4.50 12.31
C GLY A 154 1.19 3.27 11.73
N ALA A 155 0.60 2.08 11.89
CA ALA A 155 1.10 0.85 11.28
C ALA A 155 1.05 0.90 9.74
N VAL A 156 -0.06 1.37 9.17
CA VAL A 156 -0.19 1.56 7.71
C VAL A 156 0.87 2.54 7.19
N ARG A 157 1.09 3.67 7.86
CA ARG A 157 2.12 4.66 7.49
C ARG A 157 3.53 4.10 7.46
N ARG A 158 3.88 3.25 8.44
CA ARG A 158 5.19 2.59 8.48
C ARG A 158 5.34 1.56 7.37
N GLY A 159 4.23 1.05 6.83
CA GLY A 159 4.21 -0.04 5.88
C GLY A 159 4.13 -1.40 6.57
N ASP A 160 3.66 -1.46 7.81
CA ASP A 160 3.54 -2.68 8.61
C ASP A 160 2.29 -3.49 8.17
N PHE A 161 2.15 -3.73 6.87
CA PHE A 161 1.02 -4.47 6.30
C PHE A 161 1.39 -5.10 4.96
N PHE A 162 0.63 -6.13 4.57
CA PHE A 162 0.61 -6.63 3.21
C PHE A 162 -0.77 -6.44 2.60
N VAL A 163 -0.81 -6.35 1.27
CA VAL A 163 -2.05 -6.25 0.49
C VAL A 163 -2.34 -7.61 -0.10
N SER A 164 -3.61 -8.02 -0.13
CA SER A 164 -4.02 -9.30 -0.70
C SER A 164 -5.47 -9.26 -1.22
N THR A 165 -5.83 -10.19 -2.08
CA THR A 165 -7.26 -10.51 -2.37
C THR A 165 -7.93 -11.30 -1.24
N GLY A 166 -7.16 -11.82 -0.28
CA GLY A 166 -7.61 -12.75 0.77
C GLY A 166 -7.27 -14.21 0.49
N GLU A 167 -6.98 -14.57 -0.76
CA GLU A 167 -6.72 -15.96 -1.17
C GLU A 167 -5.26 -16.40 -0.96
N VAL A 168 -4.35 -15.44 -0.88
CA VAL A 168 -2.94 -15.64 -0.54
C VAL A 168 -2.61 -14.79 0.68
N LEU A 169 -1.99 -15.36 1.71
CA LEU A 169 -1.58 -14.64 2.90
C LEU A 169 -0.06 -14.67 3.05
N LEU A 170 0.49 -13.58 3.57
CA LEU A 170 1.90 -13.41 3.88
C LEU A 170 2.12 -13.15 5.39
N PRO A 171 1.86 -14.11 6.29
CA PRO A 171 1.99 -13.90 7.74
C PRO A 171 3.36 -13.34 8.19
N ASP A 172 4.44 -13.79 7.55
CA ASP A 172 5.78 -13.27 7.77
C ASP A 172 6.52 -13.15 6.44
N VAL A 173 7.19 -12.01 6.23
CA VAL A 173 7.97 -11.68 5.03
C VAL A 173 9.20 -10.94 5.49
N LYS A 174 10.37 -11.33 4.97
CA LYS A 174 11.66 -10.72 5.34
C LYS A 174 12.53 -10.61 4.11
N ILE A 175 12.63 -9.38 3.61
CA ILE A 175 13.57 -8.98 2.56
C ILE A 175 14.86 -8.49 3.22
N SER A 176 16.01 -9.06 2.87
CA SER A 176 17.31 -8.60 3.36
C SER A 176 17.62 -7.19 2.83
N ALA A 177 17.69 -6.19 3.71
CA ALA A 177 17.90 -4.80 3.31
C ALA A 177 19.36 -4.31 3.42
N TRP A 178 20.31 -5.20 3.72
CA TRP A 178 21.68 -4.84 4.12
C TRP A 178 22.72 -5.04 3.02
N SER A 179 22.57 -6.08 2.19
CA SER A 179 23.52 -6.37 1.11
C SER A 179 23.34 -5.40 -0.05
N ARG A 180 24.46 -4.98 -0.65
CA ARG A 180 24.46 -4.12 -1.85
C ARG A 180 24.37 -4.89 -3.16
N GLU A 181 24.54 -6.20 -3.10
CA GLU A 181 24.72 -7.05 -4.29
C GLU A 181 23.68 -8.14 -4.44
N ARG A 182 23.00 -8.51 -3.35
CA ARG A 182 22.03 -9.60 -3.33
C ARG A 182 20.84 -9.24 -2.45
N ILE A 183 19.67 -9.68 -2.88
CA ILE A 183 18.45 -9.71 -2.08
C ILE A 183 18.20 -11.16 -1.68
N VAL A 184 18.01 -11.40 -0.39
CA VAL A 184 17.55 -12.68 0.17
C VAL A 184 16.17 -12.45 0.75
N GLU A 185 15.23 -13.27 0.33
CA GLU A 185 13.84 -13.26 0.78
C GLU A 185 13.53 -14.54 1.55
N SER A 186 12.82 -14.40 2.66
CA SER A 186 12.19 -15.52 3.36
C SER A 186 10.77 -15.14 3.76
N ALA A 187 9.80 -15.97 3.40
CA ALA A 187 8.40 -15.72 3.68
C ALA A 187 7.66 -17.00 4.09
N ASN A 188 6.70 -16.84 5.00
CA ASN A 188 5.70 -17.86 5.27
C ASN A 188 4.48 -17.53 4.43
N LEU A 189 4.06 -18.46 3.58
CA LEU A 189 2.93 -18.30 2.68
C LEU A 189 1.78 -19.20 3.14
N ARG A 190 0.55 -18.71 3.01
CA ARG A 190 -0.65 -19.55 3.06
C ARG A 190 -1.50 -19.26 1.84
N ASN A 191 -2.15 -20.27 1.30
CA ASN A 191 -2.89 -20.16 0.05
C ASN A 191 -4.16 -20.99 0.09
N ASN A 192 -5.23 -20.52 -0.54
CA ASN A 192 -6.44 -21.31 -0.75
C ASN A 192 -6.34 -22.11 -2.06
N PHE A 193 -5.97 -21.47 -3.16
CA PHE A 193 -5.71 -22.12 -4.45
C PHE A 193 -4.23 -22.46 -4.63
N PRO A 194 -3.87 -23.45 -5.48
CA PRO A 194 -2.49 -23.68 -5.88
C PRO A 194 -1.81 -22.38 -6.32
N LEU A 195 -0.59 -22.16 -5.86
CA LEU A 195 0.25 -21.05 -6.26
C LEU A 195 0.80 -21.26 -7.67
N GLN A 196 0.93 -20.17 -8.44
CA GLN A 196 1.60 -20.17 -9.73
C GLN A 196 3.06 -19.74 -9.57
N MET A 197 3.29 -18.62 -8.88
CA MET A 197 4.63 -18.06 -8.73
C MET A 197 4.78 -17.15 -7.52
N ALA A 198 6.02 -16.97 -7.09
CA ALA A 198 6.46 -15.82 -6.31
C ALA A 198 7.40 -14.95 -7.15
N GLU A 199 7.53 -13.67 -6.82
CA GLU A 199 8.51 -12.78 -7.43
C GLU A 199 9.14 -11.82 -6.43
N ILE A 200 10.45 -11.63 -6.59
CA ILE A 200 11.19 -10.50 -5.99
C ILE A 200 11.30 -9.45 -7.08
N VAL A 201 10.84 -8.23 -6.80
CA VAL A 201 10.93 -7.07 -7.70
C VAL A 201 11.78 -6.00 -7.01
N TRP A 202 12.72 -5.40 -7.73
CA TRP A 202 13.60 -4.38 -7.17
C TRP A 202 13.95 -3.32 -8.21
N GLY A 203 14.44 -2.17 -7.75
CA GLY A 203 14.91 -1.11 -8.64
C GLY A 203 16.17 -0.43 -8.11
N ASP A 204 16.93 0.16 -9.02
CA ASP A 204 18.17 0.92 -8.73
C ASP A 204 17.92 2.44 -8.67
N GLY A 205 16.67 2.87 -8.78
CA GLY A 205 16.27 4.27 -8.90
C GLY A 205 16.18 4.78 -10.35
N LYS A 206 16.36 3.91 -11.33
CA LYS A 206 16.17 4.20 -12.76
C LYS A 206 15.35 3.10 -13.41
N GLU A 207 15.80 1.86 -13.26
CA GLU A 207 15.21 0.68 -13.88
C GLU A 207 14.59 -0.24 -12.82
N THR A 208 13.60 -1.02 -13.25
CA THR A 208 12.94 -2.05 -12.43
C THR A 208 13.29 -3.43 -12.98
N TYR A 209 13.69 -4.32 -12.07
CA TYR A 209 14.08 -5.69 -12.34
C TYR A 209 13.21 -6.65 -11.54
N ARG A 210 13.15 -7.91 -11.99
CA ARG A 210 12.41 -8.95 -11.29
C ARG A 210 13.04 -10.32 -11.47
N LYS A 211 12.83 -11.18 -10.48
CA LYS A 211 13.11 -12.61 -10.54
C LYS A 211 11.88 -13.36 -10.08
N THR A 212 11.41 -14.27 -10.92
CA THR A 212 10.27 -15.13 -10.65
C THR A 212 10.73 -16.50 -10.17
N PHE A 213 9.95 -17.09 -9.27
CA PHE A 213 10.13 -18.41 -8.71
C PHE A 213 8.84 -19.21 -8.97
N PRO A 214 8.88 -20.28 -9.78
CA PRO A 214 7.73 -21.17 -9.93
C PRO A 214 7.32 -21.76 -8.59
N LEU A 215 6.01 -21.83 -8.32
CA LEU A 215 5.44 -22.47 -7.12
C LEU A 215 4.39 -23.53 -7.51
N THR A 216 4.55 -24.13 -8.68
CA THR A 216 3.58 -25.01 -9.34
C THR A 216 3.28 -26.31 -8.60
N ASP A 217 4.15 -26.71 -7.67
CA ASP A 217 3.99 -27.92 -6.87
C ASP A 217 3.17 -27.69 -5.59
N SER A 218 2.64 -26.48 -5.40
CA SER A 218 1.86 -26.14 -4.21
C SER A 218 0.45 -26.74 -4.26
N ALA A 219 0.06 -27.38 -3.16
CA ALA A 219 -1.30 -27.86 -2.95
C ALA A 219 -2.26 -26.70 -2.59
N PRO A 220 -3.57 -26.83 -2.85
CA PRO A 220 -4.57 -25.93 -2.25
C PRO A 220 -4.53 -26.02 -0.73
N PHE A 221 -4.98 -24.96 -0.04
CA PHE A 221 -5.00 -24.85 1.42
C PHE A 221 -3.61 -25.07 2.08
N GLY A 222 -2.56 -24.68 1.37
CA GLY A 222 -1.17 -24.95 1.73
C GLY A 222 -0.58 -23.99 2.77
N THR A 223 0.52 -24.43 3.37
CA THR A 223 1.45 -23.58 4.12
C THR A 223 2.85 -23.84 3.59
N ILE A 224 3.57 -22.79 3.18
CA ILE A 224 4.85 -22.91 2.47
C ILE A 224 5.88 -22.00 3.13
N ASN A 225 7.04 -22.56 3.44
CA ASN A 225 8.21 -21.79 3.83
C ASN A 225 9.01 -21.46 2.57
N PHE A 226 8.86 -20.24 2.06
CA PHE A 226 9.56 -19.77 0.86
C PHE A 226 10.93 -19.20 1.21
N LYS A 227 11.93 -19.52 0.39
CA LYS A 227 13.22 -18.83 0.35
C LYS A 227 13.59 -18.54 -1.10
N GLY A 228 13.96 -17.29 -1.38
CA GLY A 228 14.37 -16.86 -2.72
C GLY A 228 15.53 -15.89 -2.65
N GLU A 229 16.38 -15.89 -3.67
CA GLU A 229 17.51 -14.96 -3.76
C GLU A 229 17.61 -14.37 -5.17
N ALA A 230 17.98 -13.10 -5.27
CA ALA A 230 18.22 -12.39 -6.52
C ALA A 230 19.54 -11.62 -6.45
N ASP A 231 20.37 -11.75 -7.49
CA ASP A 231 21.55 -10.91 -7.67
C ASP A 231 21.09 -9.52 -8.12
N ALA A 232 21.31 -8.54 -7.26
CA ALA A 232 20.72 -7.22 -7.34
C ALA A 232 21.81 -6.19 -7.03
N LYS A 233 22.70 -5.93 -7.98
CA LYS A 233 23.76 -4.93 -7.79
C LYS A 233 23.16 -3.54 -7.66
N ASN A 234 23.58 -2.79 -6.63
CA ASN A 234 23.22 -1.38 -6.42
C ASN A 234 21.72 -1.09 -6.25
N TRP A 235 20.90 -2.11 -5.96
CA TRP A 235 19.48 -1.94 -5.70
C TRP A 235 19.21 -0.93 -4.57
N LYS A 236 18.11 -0.19 -4.68
CA LYS A 236 17.68 0.84 -3.71
C LYS A 236 16.42 0.44 -2.97
N TRP A 237 15.49 -0.24 -3.64
CA TRP A 237 14.25 -0.72 -3.06
C TRP A 237 13.91 -2.10 -3.61
N ALA A 238 13.19 -2.90 -2.84
CA ALA A 238 12.71 -4.21 -3.24
C ALA A 238 11.35 -4.52 -2.61
N ARG A 239 10.54 -5.32 -3.30
CA ARG A 239 9.27 -5.86 -2.79
C ARG A 239 9.12 -7.32 -3.18
N PHE A 240 8.23 -8.00 -2.47
CA PHE A 240 7.89 -9.39 -2.69
C PHE A 240 6.40 -9.52 -3.01
N ALA A 241 6.07 -10.39 -3.96
CA ALA A 241 4.69 -10.71 -4.34
C ALA A 241 4.53 -12.20 -4.64
N VAL A 242 3.34 -12.73 -4.41
CA VAL A 242 2.96 -14.12 -4.66
C VAL A 242 1.61 -14.15 -5.36
N TRP A 243 1.48 -15.02 -6.35
CA TRP A 243 0.31 -15.14 -7.22
C TRP A 243 -0.12 -16.59 -7.35
N ASP A 244 -1.43 -16.82 -7.27
CA ASP A 244 -2.06 -18.12 -7.47
C ASP A 244 -2.48 -18.37 -8.91
N VAL A 245 -2.95 -19.59 -9.20
CA VAL A 245 -3.39 -20.00 -10.54
C VAL A 245 -4.61 -19.22 -11.08
N ALA A 246 -5.31 -18.46 -10.23
CA ALA A 246 -6.41 -17.58 -10.60
C ALA A 246 -5.99 -16.09 -10.59
N ALA A 247 -4.67 -15.82 -10.56
CA ALA A 247 -4.05 -14.50 -10.46
C ALA A 247 -4.41 -13.74 -9.17
N ASN A 248 -5.04 -14.37 -8.18
CA ASN A 248 -5.12 -13.78 -6.85
C ASN A 248 -3.71 -13.64 -6.31
N GLY A 249 -3.48 -12.62 -5.50
CA GLY A 249 -2.15 -12.46 -4.97
C GLY A 249 -2.09 -11.64 -3.71
N ALA A 250 -0.88 -11.67 -3.15
CA ALA A 250 -0.49 -10.87 -2.03
C ALA A 250 0.88 -10.27 -2.27
N PHE A 251 1.09 -9.05 -1.78
CA PHE A 251 2.37 -8.36 -1.89
C PHE A 251 2.61 -7.45 -0.70
N VAL A 252 3.90 -7.20 -0.44
CA VAL A 252 4.35 -6.18 0.51
C VAL A 252 4.74 -4.91 -0.21
N ASN A 253 4.59 -3.77 0.46
CA ASN A 253 5.14 -2.52 -0.04
C ASN A 253 6.68 -2.54 -0.05
N PRO A 254 7.36 -1.67 -0.81
CA PRO A 254 8.80 -1.71 -0.98
C PRO A 254 9.55 -1.46 0.32
N VAL A 255 10.53 -2.31 0.60
CA VAL A 255 11.58 -2.05 1.58
C VAL A 255 12.72 -1.31 0.91
N TRP A 256 13.34 -0.39 1.63
CA TRP A 256 14.46 0.40 1.13
C TRP A 256 15.76 -0.15 1.68
N ARG A 257 16.77 -0.30 0.82
CA ARG A 257 18.11 -0.71 1.22
C ARG A 257 18.67 0.32 2.20
N ARG A 258 19.06 -0.14 3.39
CA ARG A 258 19.67 0.73 4.40
C ARG A 258 21.18 0.63 4.29
N PRO A 259 21.90 1.72 3.99
CA PRO A 259 23.36 1.71 4.06
C PRO A 259 23.76 1.46 5.52
N GLY A 260 24.36 0.30 5.81
CA GLY A 260 25.11 0.04 7.04
C GLY A 260 24.37 0.30 8.36
N ARG A 261 23.65 -0.71 8.86
CA ARG A 261 23.68 -1.06 10.27
C ARG A 261 23.35 -2.54 10.42
N SER A 262 24.29 -3.37 10.83
CA SER A 262 23.99 -4.68 11.40
C SER A 262 23.18 -4.44 12.69
N THR A 263 21.88 -4.27 12.55
CA THR A 263 20.94 -4.28 13.67
C THR A 263 19.88 -5.30 13.33
N VAL A 264 19.89 -6.37 14.11
CA VAL A 264 18.86 -7.40 14.21
C VAL A 264 17.49 -6.71 14.16
N GLY A 265 16.82 -6.79 12.99
CA GLY A 265 15.41 -6.51 12.85
C GLY A 265 14.64 -7.65 13.48
N SER A 266 14.65 -7.71 14.81
CA SER A 266 13.79 -8.60 15.57
C SER A 266 12.37 -8.04 15.50
N ALA A 267 11.53 -8.65 14.65
CA ALA A 267 10.15 -8.89 15.04
C ALA A 267 10.21 -10.14 15.93
N GLY A 268 10.66 -9.94 17.16
CA GLY A 268 10.97 -11.00 18.11
C GLY A 268 11.39 -10.40 19.43
N ARG A 269 10.40 -9.96 20.20
CA ARG A 269 10.44 -9.97 21.67
C ARG A 269 9.02 -10.23 22.16
N GLN A 270 8.91 -11.35 22.86
CA GLN A 270 7.88 -11.84 23.79
C GLN A 270 6.46 -11.32 23.60
#